data_AF-A0A923AIN5-F1
#
_entry.id   AF-A0A923AIN5-F1
#
_cell.length_a   1.000
_cell.length_b   1.000
_cell.length_c   1.000
_cell.angle_alpha   90.00
_cell.angle_beta   90.00
_cell.angle_gamma   90.00
#
_symmetry.space_group_name_H-M   'P 1'
#
loop_
_entity.id
_entity.type
_entity.pdbx_description
1 polymer ?
#
loop_
_entity_poly.entity_id
_entity_poly.type
_entity_poly.pdbx_seq_one_letter_code
_entity_poly.pdbx_strand_id
1 'polypeptide(L)'
;MTGAILAAGHAAVDHHGPTLLGLSAEGWVYVGLTIFFLIAIFYAKAPQMIAKALDARIATIRAQLDEAATLRAEAEAMLADAKARSAASAGDAAAIVAQAEAEAKAMLAKAEADARELVARRTKMAEDKIAAAGRSALADVRAVAAQAAANAAGAIIADQHGANADRALVDRTIAGLSRPN
;
A
#
# COMPACT_ATOMS: atom_id res chain seq x y z
N MET A 1 -57.85 -31.54 -92.78
CA MET A 1 -57.31 -31.58 -94.15
C MET A 1 -55.80 -31.49 -94.08
N THR A 2 -55.14 -32.62 -94.30
CA THR A 2 -53.82 -32.80 -94.96
C THR A 2 -52.88 -31.61 -95.13
N GLY A 3 -51.67 -31.74 -94.56
CA GLY A 3 -50.49 -30.96 -94.91
C GLY A 3 -49.25 -31.41 -94.13
N ALA A 4 -48.47 -32.33 -94.71
CA ALA A 4 -47.15 -32.76 -94.25
C ALA A 4 -46.11 -31.63 -94.39
N ILE A 5 -45.02 -31.68 -93.60
CA ILE A 5 -43.61 -31.60 -94.05
C ILE A 5 -42.64 -31.54 -92.85
N LEU A 6 -41.73 -32.52 -92.85
CA LEU A 6 -40.36 -32.61 -92.29
C LEU A 6 -40.06 -32.33 -90.80
N ALA A 7 -39.66 -33.43 -90.15
CA ALA A 7 -38.71 -33.46 -89.04
C ALA A 7 -37.31 -33.04 -89.50
N ALA A 8 -36.68 -32.10 -88.78
CA ALA A 8 -35.25 -31.82 -88.88
C ALA A 8 -34.52 -32.58 -87.76
N GLY A 9 -33.80 -33.64 -88.15
CA GLY A 9 -32.93 -34.40 -87.27
C GLY A 9 -31.69 -33.59 -86.85
N HIS A 10 -31.33 -33.72 -85.57
CA HIS A 10 -30.11 -33.21 -84.97
C HIS A 10 -28.90 -34.01 -85.50
N ALA A 11 -28.34 -33.58 -86.63
CA ALA A 11 -27.19 -34.23 -87.26
C ALA A 11 -26.02 -34.37 -86.28
N ALA A 12 -25.69 -35.61 -85.94
CA ALA A 12 -24.42 -35.99 -85.36
C ALA A 12 -23.32 -35.67 -86.39
N VAL A 13 -22.30 -34.95 -85.96
CA VAL A 13 -21.14 -34.62 -86.80
C VAL A 13 -20.16 -35.79 -86.73
N ASP A 14 -20.12 -36.60 -87.78
CA ASP A 14 -19.12 -37.66 -87.96
C ASP A 14 -17.80 -37.07 -88.48
N HIS A 15 -16.77 -37.06 -87.62
CA HIS A 15 -15.41 -36.68 -87.97
C HIS A 15 -14.59 -37.91 -88.39
N HIS A 16 -14.58 -38.22 -89.70
CA HIS A 16 -13.72 -39.25 -90.29
C HIS A 16 -12.29 -38.73 -90.54
N GLY A 17 -11.43 -38.77 -89.51
CA GLY A 17 -9.97 -38.70 -89.66
C GLY A 17 -9.35 -40.10 -89.69
N PRO A 18 -8.06 -40.25 -90.08
CA PRO A 18 -7.40 -41.56 -90.16
C PRO A 18 -7.40 -42.24 -88.78
N THR A 19 -8.12 -43.36 -88.68
CA THR A 19 -8.26 -44.14 -87.44
C THR A 19 -7.18 -45.21 -87.38
N LEU A 20 -6.38 -45.22 -86.30
CA LEU A 20 -5.39 -46.26 -86.02
C LEU A 20 -5.91 -47.13 -84.88
N LEU A 21 -6.05 -48.45 -85.11
CA LEU A 21 -6.59 -49.43 -84.15
C LEU A 21 -8.02 -49.11 -83.65
N GLY A 22 -8.87 -48.54 -84.51
CA GLY A 22 -10.27 -48.24 -84.18
C GLY A 22 -10.49 -46.97 -83.35
N LEU A 23 -9.43 -46.20 -83.08
CA LEU A 23 -9.49 -44.94 -82.36
C LEU A 23 -9.21 -43.76 -83.31
N SER A 24 -10.00 -42.70 -83.22
CA SER A 24 -9.78 -41.44 -83.93
C SER A 24 -8.58 -40.67 -83.35
N ALA A 25 -8.13 -39.61 -84.02
CA ALA A 25 -7.03 -38.76 -83.54
C ALA A 25 -7.30 -38.21 -82.12
N GLU A 26 -8.55 -37.86 -81.82
CA GLU A 26 -9.00 -37.45 -80.49
C GLU A 26 -8.85 -38.59 -79.46
N GLY A 27 -9.14 -39.83 -79.86
CA GLY A 27 -8.95 -41.02 -79.02
C GLY A 27 -7.48 -41.19 -78.58
N TRP A 28 -6.51 -40.95 -79.46
CA TRP A 28 -5.09 -41.00 -79.11
C TRP A 28 -4.64 -39.83 -78.22
N VAL A 29 -5.26 -38.65 -78.35
CA VAL A 29 -5.05 -37.53 -77.42
C VAL A 29 -5.55 -37.88 -76.02
N TYR A 30 -6.73 -38.49 -75.90
CA TYR A 30 -7.24 -38.98 -74.62
C TYR A 30 -6.36 -40.07 -74.02
N VAL A 31 -5.86 -41.02 -74.83
CA VAL A 31 -4.90 -42.03 -74.37
C VAL A 31 -3.62 -41.38 -73.83
N GLY A 32 -3.05 -40.41 -74.56
CA GLY A 32 -1.87 -39.66 -74.11
C GLY A 32 -2.10 -38.90 -72.80
N LEU A 33 -3.23 -38.21 -72.67
CA LEU A 33 -3.64 -37.51 -71.45
C LEU A 33 -3.83 -38.49 -70.28
N THR A 34 -4.42 -39.66 -70.53
CA THR A 34 -4.65 -40.70 -69.52
C THR A 34 -3.32 -41.26 -69.02
N ILE A 35 -2.37 -41.56 -69.92
CA ILE A 35 -1.03 -42.02 -69.55
C ILE A 35 -0.29 -40.92 -68.77
N PHE A 36 -0.40 -39.65 -69.17
CA PHE A 36 0.18 -38.53 -68.43
C PHE A 36 -0.38 -38.42 -67.00
N PHE A 37 -1.70 -38.50 -66.83
CA PHE A 37 -2.32 -38.51 -65.50
C PHE A 37 -1.93 -39.74 -64.69
N LEU A 38 -1.84 -40.93 -65.30
CA LEU A 38 -1.35 -42.13 -64.61
C LEU A 38 0.08 -41.93 -64.12
N ILE A 39 0.99 -41.41 -64.93
CA ILE A 39 2.37 -41.13 -64.51
C ILE A 39 2.39 -40.03 -63.43
N ALA A 40 1.60 -38.97 -63.57
CA ALA A 40 1.53 -37.89 -62.57
C ALA A 40 0.97 -38.36 -61.21
N ILE A 41 0.03 -39.31 -61.21
CA ILE A 41 -0.57 -39.88 -60.00
C ILE A 41 0.34 -40.94 -59.39
N PHE A 42 0.86 -41.88 -60.17
CA PHE A 42 1.63 -43.03 -59.67
C PHE A 42 3.11 -42.71 -59.44
N TYR A 43 3.74 -41.95 -60.33
CA TYR A 43 5.18 -41.63 -60.25
C TYR A 43 5.42 -40.32 -59.49
N ALA A 44 4.71 -39.25 -59.86
CA ALA A 44 4.89 -37.94 -59.22
C ALA A 44 4.06 -37.75 -57.94
N LYS A 45 3.13 -38.67 -57.61
CA LYS A 45 2.29 -38.61 -56.41
C LYS A 45 1.64 -37.23 -56.18
N ALA A 46 1.33 -36.52 -57.26
CA ALA A 46 0.80 -35.18 -57.24
C ALA A 46 -0.39 -34.99 -56.27
N PRO A 47 -1.41 -35.88 -56.22
CA PRO A 47 -2.51 -35.71 -55.27
C PRO A 47 -2.07 -35.84 -53.80
N GLN A 48 -1.08 -36.68 -53.49
CA GLN A 48 -0.56 -36.83 -52.13
C GLN A 48 0.22 -35.61 -51.68
N MET A 49 0.98 -34.95 -52.58
CA MET A 49 1.70 -33.72 -52.26
C MET A 49 0.74 -32.56 -51.97
N ILE A 50 -0.32 -32.42 -52.76
CA ILE A 50 -1.34 -31.38 -52.55
C ILE A 50 -2.08 -31.62 -51.23
N ALA A 51 -2.48 -32.86 -50.94
CA ALA A 51 -3.10 -33.21 -49.68
C ALA A 51 -2.19 -32.89 -48.48
N LYS A 52 -0.90 -33.28 -48.54
CA LYS A 52 0.08 -32.98 -47.50
C LYS A 52 0.30 -31.47 -47.29
N ALA A 53 0.33 -30.68 -48.36
CA ALA A 53 0.49 -29.23 -48.24
C ALA A 53 -0.74 -28.59 -47.59
N LEU A 54 -1.94 -29.08 -47.92
CA LEU A 54 -3.18 -28.61 -47.30
C LEU A 54 -3.25 -29.02 -45.83
N ASP A 55 -2.90 -30.26 -45.50
CA ASP A 55 -2.80 -30.76 -44.12
C ASP A 55 -1.77 -29.99 -43.30
N ALA A 56 -0.61 -29.69 -43.87
CA ALA A 56 0.41 -28.87 -43.22
C ALA A 56 -0.12 -27.46 -42.91
N ARG A 57 -0.84 -26.84 -43.85
CA ARG A 57 -1.45 -25.54 -43.64
C ARG A 57 -2.55 -25.57 -42.59
N ILE A 58 -3.38 -26.62 -42.58
CA ILE A 58 -4.40 -26.85 -41.53
C ILE A 58 -3.72 -27.00 -40.17
N ALA A 59 -2.63 -27.76 -40.07
CA ALA A 59 -1.87 -27.95 -38.83
C ALA A 59 -1.27 -26.62 -38.34
N THR A 60 -0.68 -25.81 -39.23
CA THR A 60 -0.18 -24.47 -38.87
C THR A 60 -1.30 -23.55 -38.38
N ILE A 61 -2.45 -23.53 -39.06
CA ILE A 61 -3.60 -22.70 -38.65
C ILE A 61 -4.12 -23.17 -37.29
N ARG A 62 -4.23 -24.48 -37.05
CA ARG A 62 -4.63 -25.01 -35.74
C ARG A 62 -3.66 -24.58 -34.65
N ALA A 63 -2.35 -24.72 -34.87
CA ALA A 63 -1.34 -24.29 -33.91
C ALA A 63 -1.45 -22.78 -33.59
N GLN A 64 -1.66 -21.93 -34.60
CA GLN A 64 -1.85 -20.49 -34.40
C GLN A 64 -3.15 -20.17 -33.64
N LEU A 65 -4.23 -20.91 -33.91
CA LEU A 65 -5.50 -20.74 -33.18
C LEU A 65 -5.38 -21.19 -31.72
N ASP A 66 -4.67 -22.29 -31.46
CA ASP A 66 -4.40 -22.78 -30.11
C ASP A 66 -3.54 -21.77 -29.34
N GLU A 67 -2.48 -21.23 -29.95
CA GLU A 67 -1.63 -20.19 -29.36
C GLU A 67 -2.40 -18.89 -29.10
N ALA A 68 -3.28 -18.49 -30.04
CA ALA A 68 -4.15 -17.33 -29.84
C ALA A 68 -5.16 -17.56 -28.71
N ALA A 69 -5.69 -18.78 -28.58
CA ALA A 69 -6.61 -19.14 -27.50
C ALA A 69 -5.89 -19.15 -26.14
N THR A 70 -4.66 -19.67 -26.05
CA THR A 70 -3.87 -19.61 -24.82
C THR A 70 -3.51 -18.18 -24.46
N LEU A 71 -3.06 -17.37 -25.43
CA LEU A 71 -2.71 -15.97 -25.19
C LEU A 71 -3.92 -15.17 -24.71
N ARG A 72 -5.11 -15.45 -25.27
CA ARG A 72 -6.36 -14.84 -24.81
C ARG A 72 -6.69 -15.27 -23.37
N ALA A 73 -6.56 -16.55 -23.04
CA ALA A 73 -6.80 -17.04 -21.69
C ALA A 73 -5.83 -16.41 -20.67
N GLU A 74 -4.56 -16.26 -21.04
CA GLU A 74 -3.56 -15.56 -20.22
C GLU A 74 -3.90 -14.08 -20.04
N ALA A 75 -4.30 -13.39 -21.11
CA ALA A 75 -4.72 -11.99 -21.03
C ALA A 75 -5.98 -11.79 -20.17
N GLU A 76 -6.96 -12.70 -20.29
CA GLU A 76 -8.16 -12.69 -19.44
C GLU A 76 -7.82 -12.95 -17.97
N ALA A 77 -6.90 -13.88 -17.68
CA ALA A 77 -6.40 -14.14 -16.34
C ALA A 77 -5.63 -12.94 -15.76
N MET A 78 -4.74 -12.32 -16.54
CA MET A 78 -4.02 -11.11 -16.14
C MET A 78 -4.98 -9.93 -15.87
N LEU A 79 -6.03 -9.78 -16.68
CA LEU A 79 -7.04 -8.75 -16.47
C LEU A 79 -7.83 -9.00 -15.19
N ALA A 80 -8.18 -10.26 -14.91
CA ALA A 80 -8.87 -10.64 -13.68
C ALA A 80 -8.01 -10.35 -12.44
N ASP A 81 -6.72 -10.72 -12.48
CA ASP A 81 -5.77 -10.44 -11.40
C ASP A 81 -5.55 -8.93 -11.21
N ALA A 82 -5.38 -8.17 -12.29
CA ALA A 82 -5.23 -6.72 -12.22
C ALA A 82 -6.48 -6.03 -11.63
N LYS A 83 -7.69 -6.48 -12.00
CA LYS A 83 -8.95 -5.97 -11.42
C LYS A 83 -9.07 -6.33 -9.94
N ALA A 84 -8.74 -7.57 -9.56
CA ALA A 84 -8.74 -8.01 -8.17
C ALA A 84 -7.76 -7.20 -7.33
N ARG A 85 -6.52 -7.01 -7.82
CA ARG A 85 -5.50 -6.18 -7.17
C ARG A 85 -5.93 -4.72 -7.05
N SER A 86 -6.51 -4.14 -8.11
CA SER A 86 -7.01 -2.76 -8.05
C SER A 86 -8.12 -2.58 -7.02
N ALA A 87 -9.06 -3.53 -6.94
CA ALA A 87 -10.11 -3.52 -5.92
C ALA A 87 -9.54 -3.68 -4.50
N ALA A 88 -8.58 -4.59 -4.32
CA ALA A 88 -7.88 -4.78 -3.05
C ALA A 88 -7.11 -3.52 -2.63
N SER A 89 -6.37 -2.87 -3.54
CA SER A 89 -5.61 -1.64 -3.24
C SER A 89 -6.50 -0.48 -2.80
N ALA A 90 -7.71 -0.36 -3.35
CA ALA A 90 -8.67 0.65 -2.89
C ALA A 90 -9.14 0.37 -1.46
N GLY A 91 -9.39 -0.90 -1.12
CA GLY A 91 -9.71 -1.33 0.24
C GLY A 91 -8.55 -1.12 1.21
N ASP A 92 -7.33 -1.48 0.82
CA ASP A 92 -6.11 -1.32 1.61
C ASP A 92 -5.83 0.15 1.88
N ALA A 93 -5.98 1.03 0.88
CA ALA A 93 -5.81 2.47 1.06
C ALA A 93 -6.83 3.04 2.07
N ALA A 94 -8.09 2.63 1.98
CA ALA A 94 -9.12 3.03 2.94
C ALA A 94 -8.82 2.53 4.36
N ALA A 95 -8.33 1.28 4.48
CA ALA A 95 -7.92 0.71 5.75
C ALA A 95 -6.71 1.44 6.35
N ILE A 96 -5.71 1.80 5.54
CA ILE A 96 -4.55 2.60 5.96
C ILE A 96 -4.99 3.95 6.50
N VAL A 97 -5.89 4.64 5.79
CA VAL A 97 -6.41 5.96 6.23
C VAL A 97 -7.18 5.82 7.55
N ALA A 98 -8.09 4.84 7.66
CA ALA A 98 -8.86 4.62 8.87
C ALA A 98 -7.96 4.28 10.08
N GLN A 99 -6.92 3.46 9.87
CA GLN A 99 -5.94 3.13 10.90
C GLN A 99 -5.13 4.37 11.30
N ALA A 100 -4.65 5.16 10.34
CA ALA A 100 -3.91 6.39 10.61
C ALA A 100 -4.75 7.41 11.38
N GLU A 101 -6.04 7.55 11.07
CA GLU A 101 -6.96 8.41 11.83
C GLU A 101 -7.17 7.90 13.26
N ALA A 102 -7.32 6.59 13.45
CA ALA A 102 -7.46 6.00 14.78
C ALA A 102 -6.20 6.21 15.62
N GLU A 103 -5.02 5.99 15.04
CA GLU A 103 -3.73 6.23 15.68
C GLU A 103 -3.51 7.71 16.01
N ALA A 104 -3.86 8.61 15.09
CA ALA A 104 -3.79 10.06 15.33
C ALA A 104 -4.68 10.48 16.51
N LYS A 105 -5.92 9.98 16.58
CA LYS A 105 -6.83 10.25 17.71
C LYS A 105 -6.27 9.71 19.03
N ALA A 106 -5.72 8.50 19.02
CA ALA A 106 -5.09 7.92 20.21
C ALA A 106 -3.85 8.72 20.66
N MET A 107 -3.03 9.17 19.70
CA MET A 107 -1.85 9.98 19.97
C MET A 107 -2.24 11.35 20.54
N LEU A 108 -3.26 12.00 19.99
CA LEU A 108 -3.79 13.27 20.51
C LEU A 108 -4.32 13.10 21.93
N ALA A 109 -5.13 12.06 22.20
CA ALA A 109 -5.66 11.79 23.54
C ALA A 109 -4.53 11.56 24.56
N LYS A 110 -3.48 10.82 24.17
CA LYS A 110 -2.30 10.61 25.00
C LYS A 110 -1.53 11.91 25.22
N ALA A 111 -1.29 12.69 24.18
CA ALA A 111 -0.58 13.96 24.27
C ALA A 111 -1.33 14.96 25.16
N GLU A 112 -2.67 15.01 25.10
CA GLU A 112 -3.48 15.81 26.00
C GLU A 112 -3.36 15.36 27.46
N ALA A 113 -3.39 14.04 27.71
CA ALA A 113 -3.22 13.49 29.05
C ALA A 113 -1.83 13.83 29.62
N ASP A 114 -0.79 13.59 28.84
CA ASP A 114 0.61 13.89 29.21
C ASP A 114 0.80 15.40 29.44
N ALA A 115 0.20 16.26 28.60
CA ALA A 115 0.25 17.71 28.77
C ALA A 115 -0.45 18.17 30.05
N ARG A 116 -1.63 17.61 30.37
CA ARG A 116 -2.34 17.90 31.62
C ARG A 116 -1.52 17.48 32.83
N GLU A 117 -0.90 16.31 32.79
CA GLU A 117 -0.03 15.83 33.86
C GLU A 117 1.20 16.75 34.02
N LEU A 118 1.85 17.13 32.92
CA LEU A 118 3.00 18.04 32.94
C LEU A 118 2.64 19.39 33.57
N VAL A 119 1.50 19.96 33.20
CA VAL A 119 1.00 21.21 33.79
C VAL A 119 0.76 21.01 35.29
N ALA A 120 0.04 19.95 35.69
CA ALA A 120 -0.23 19.67 37.10
C ALA A 120 1.06 19.53 37.93
N ARG A 121 2.06 18.81 37.42
CA ARG A 121 3.37 18.69 38.10
C ARG A 121 4.09 20.03 38.20
N ARG A 122 4.08 20.85 37.14
CA ARG A 122 4.72 22.16 37.17
C ARG A 122 4.01 23.13 38.13
N THR A 123 2.69 23.09 38.18
CA THR A 123 1.91 23.87 39.14
C THR A 123 2.28 23.48 40.56
N LYS A 124 2.29 22.18 40.89
CA LYS A 124 2.71 21.70 42.21
C LYS A 124 4.13 22.11 42.56
N MET A 125 5.08 21.99 41.63
CA MET A 125 6.45 22.46 41.85
C MET A 125 6.54 23.95 42.11
N ALA A 126 5.72 24.77 41.44
CA ALA A 126 5.66 26.20 41.68
C ALA A 126 5.06 26.52 43.05
N GLU A 127 3.96 25.84 43.43
CA GLU A 127 3.34 25.95 44.75
C GLU A 127 4.31 25.57 45.86
N ASP A 128 5.03 24.45 45.71
CA ASP A 128 6.03 23.99 46.67
C ASP A 128 7.19 25.00 46.83
N LYS A 129 7.64 25.61 45.72
CA LYS A 129 8.64 26.67 45.73
C LYS A 129 8.14 27.94 46.41
N ILE A 130 6.91 28.36 46.13
CA ILE A 130 6.27 29.52 46.79
C ILE A 130 6.15 29.26 48.28
N ALA A 131 5.70 28.07 48.69
CA ALA A 131 5.57 27.70 50.09
C ALA A 131 6.94 27.69 50.80
N ALA A 132 7.99 27.17 50.15
CA ALA A 132 9.35 27.20 50.67
C ALA A 132 9.88 28.64 50.82
N ALA A 133 9.70 29.48 49.79
CA ALA A 133 10.08 30.88 49.83
C ALA A 133 9.32 31.65 50.93
N GLY A 134 8.01 31.39 51.09
CA GLY A 134 7.19 31.98 52.14
C GLY A 134 7.67 31.62 53.55
N ARG A 135 8.07 30.35 53.78
CA ARG A 135 8.67 29.94 55.05
C ARG A 135 10.00 30.65 55.32
N SER A 136 10.85 30.80 54.30
CA SER A 136 12.12 31.53 54.42
C SER A 136 11.89 33.00 54.75
N ALA A 137 11.02 33.68 53.99
CA ALA A 137 10.72 35.10 54.22
C ALA A 137 10.14 35.35 55.62
N LEU A 138 9.27 34.45 56.12
CA LEU A 138 8.76 34.55 57.47
C LEU A 138 9.86 34.37 58.54
N ALA A 139 10.81 33.45 58.31
CA ALA A 139 11.96 33.27 59.19
C ALA A 139 12.86 34.52 59.20
N ASP A 140 13.10 35.12 58.02
CA ASP A 140 13.90 36.33 57.89
C ASP A 140 13.26 37.52 58.63
N VAL A 141 11.93 37.72 58.49
CA VAL A 141 11.20 38.76 59.23
C VAL A 141 11.28 38.55 60.73
N ARG A 142 11.15 37.30 61.20
CA ARG A 142 11.29 36.97 62.63
C ARG A 142 12.69 37.24 63.14
N ALA A 143 13.72 36.92 62.36
CA ALA A 143 15.11 37.20 62.72
C ALA A 143 15.37 38.71 62.83
N VAL A 144 14.90 39.51 61.86
CA VAL A 144 15.01 40.98 61.89
C VAL A 144 14.26 41.55 63.10
N ALA A 145 13.04 41.09 63.36
CA ALA A 145 12.25 41.55 64.51
C ALA A 145 12.93 41.19 65.85
N ALA A 146 13.46 39.97 65.98
CA ALA A 146 14.18 39.53 67.17
C ALA A 146 15.46 40.35 67.38
N GLN A 147 16.21 40.64 66.30
CA GLN A 147 17.40 41.48 66.38
C GLN A 147 17.06 42.93 66.78
N ALA A 148 16.00 43.51 66.20
CA ALA A 148 15.53 44.84 66.57
C ALA A 148 15.10 44.91 68.04
N ALA A 149 14.36 43.90 68.52
CA ALA A 149 13.95 43.79 69.92
C ALA A 149 15.15 43.63 70.86
N ALA A 150 16.13 42.80 70.50
CA ALA A 150 17.37 42.62 71.27
C ALA A 150 18.19 43.91 71.34
N ASN A 151 18.33 44.63 70.23
CA ASN A 151 19.02 45.91 70.17
C ASN A 151 18.31 46.97 71.05
N ALA A 152 16.98 47.06 70.97
CA ALA A 152 16.19 47.98 71.79
C ALA A 152 16.28 47.64 73.29
N ALA A 153 16.17 46.36 73.64
CA ALA A 153 16.38 45.90 75.02
C ALA A 153 17.79 46.22 75.52
N GLY A 154 18.81 46.00 74.70
CA GLY A 154 20.20 46.36 75.01
C GLY A 154 20.39 47.85 75.27
N ALA A 155 19.78 48.71 74.45
CA ALA A 155 19.81 50.16 74.65
C ALA A 155 19.12 50.59 75.95
N ILE A 156 17.93 50.04 76.26
CA ILE A 156 17.22 50.32 77.51
C ILE A 156 18.02 49.86 78.73
N ILE A 157 18.63 48.67 78.66
CA ILE A 157 19.50 48.16 79.74
C ILE A 157 20.69 49.11 79.94
N ALA A 158 21.35 49.55 78.86
CA ALA A 158 22.47 50.48 78.93
C ALA A 158 22.08 51.84 79.54
N ASP A 159 20.91 52.38 79.18
CA ASP A 159 20.38 53.63 79.73
C ASP A 159 19.98 53.52 81.22
N GLN A 160 19.48 52.35 81.65
CA GLN A 160 19.03 52.12 83.03
C GLN A 160 20.11 51.51 83.95
N HIS A 161 21.25 51.06 83.41
CA HIS A 161 22.39 50.56 84.19
C HIS A 161 23.24 51.72 84.74
N GLY A 162 22.92 52.11 85.97
CA GLY A 162 23.81 52.90 86.82
C GLY A 162 24.32 52.09 88.02
N ALA A 163 25.29 52.64 88.76
CA ALA A 163 25.98 51.95 89.86
C ALA A 163 25.07 51.32 90.94
N ASN A 164 23.85 51.84 91.14
CA ASN A 164 22.86 51.26 92.07
C ASN A 164 22.19 49.99 91.52
N ALA A 165 21.94 49.91 90.21
CA ALA A 165 21.37 48.73 89.57
C ALA A 165 22.39 47.58 89.52
N ASP A 166 23.66 47.90 89.26
CA ASP A 166 24.77 46.93 89.25
C ASP A 166 24.98 46.30 90.62
N ARG A 167 24.96 47.11 91.68
CA ARG A 167 25.10 46.64 93.06
C ARG A 167 23.98 45.67 93.45
N ALA A 168 22.74 46.00 93.08
CA ALA A 168 21.57 45.16 93.32
C ALA A 168 21.56 43.86 92.48
N LEU A 169 22.27 43.82 91.34
CA LEU A 169 22.49 42.60 90.56
C LEU A 169 23.59 41.72 91.17
N VAL A 170 24.70 42.33 91.60
CA VAL A 170 25.80 41.66 92.29
C VAL A 170 25.32 41.04 93.62
N ASP A 171 24.54 41.77 94.41
CA ASP A 171 23.98 41.23 95.66
C ASP A 171 23.02 40.07 95.39
N ARG A 172 22.27 40.11 94.27
CA ARG A 172 21.35 39.02 93.86
C ARG A 172 22.10 37.80 93.34
N THR A 173 23.16 37.96 92.56
CA THR A 173 23.99 36.86 92.08
C THR A 173 24.78 36.24 93.23
N ILE A 174 25.33 37.03 94.16
CA ILE A 174 25.95 36.53 95.40
C ILE A 174 24.93 35.77 96.26
N ALA A 175 23.71 36.30 96.44
CA ALA A 175 22.65 35.61 97.15
C ALA A 175 22.14 34.34 96.42
N GLY A 176 22.20 34.33 95.09
CA GLY A 176 21.85 33.18 94.24
C GLY A 176 22.90 32.07 94.29
N LEU A 177 24.19 32.43 94.35
CA LEU A 177 25.30 31.50 94.57
C LEU A 177 25.34 30.98 96.02
N SER A 178 24.83 31.77 96.97
CA SER A 178 24.71 31.40 98.39
C SER A 178 23.45 30.58 98.69
N ARG A 179 22.48 30.50 97.77
CA ARG A 179 21.38 29.52 97.85
C ARG A 179 21.87 28.20 97.26
N PRO A 180 22.13 27.17 98.09
CA PRO A 180 22.40 25.84 97.58
C PRO A 180 21.09 25.29 97.01
N ASN A 181 21.04 25.18 95.68
CA ASN A 181 20.36 24.07 95.02
C ASN A 181 21.43 23.35 94.21
#